data_AF-A0A172UJW2-F1
#
_entry.id   AF-A0A172UJW2-F1
#
_cell.length_a   1.000
_cell.length_b   1.000
_cell.length_c   1.000
_cell.angle_alpha   90.00
_cell.angle_beta   90.00
_cell.angle_gamma   90.00
#
_symmetry.space_group_name_H-M   'P 1'
#
loop_
_entity.id
_entity.type
_entity.pdbx_description
1 polymer ?
#
loop_
_entity_poly.entity_id
_entity_poly.type
_entity_poly.pdbx_seq_one_letter_code
_entity_poly.pdbx_strand_id
1 'polypeptide(L)'
;MGKLTTPLTELVGIEHPVVQTGMGWVAGARLVAATSNAGGLGILASATMTLAELATAVTKVKAATDKPFGINIRADAGDANDRVDLLIREGVKVASFALAPKPDLIARLKEAGVVVIPSVGLAKHAKKVAGWGADAVIVQGGEGGGHTGPIATTLLLPSVLDAVADTGMPVIAAGGFFDGRGLAAALSYGAAGVAMGTRFLLTSDSTVPDAVKQRYLQAALDGTVVSTRVDGMPHRVLRTGLVEKLESGSPVRGFAAAVGNAQKFKKLSGMTWKSMITDGLAMRHGKDLTWSQVVMAANTPMLLKAGLVEGNTDAGVLASGQVAGILDDLPSCAELVPRIVDEAVAQLTEASSFIRP
;
A
#
# COMPACT_ATOMS: atom_id res chain seq x y z
N MET A 1 -15.44 4.10 -23.46
CA MET A 1 -14.75 4.15 -22.16
C MET A 1 -15.48 5.15 -21.29
N GLY A 2 -16.08 4.68 -20.20
CA GLY A 2 -16.68 5.54 -19.19
C GLY A 2 -15.60 6.37 -18.49
N LYS A 3 -15.96 7.58 -18.07
CA LYS A 3 -15.08 8.44 -17.26
C LYS A 3 -15.79 8.77 -15.97
N LEU A 4 -15.13 8.50 -14.85
CA LEU A 4 -15.61 8.84 -13.51
C LEU A 4 -14.75 9.98 -12.97
N THR A 5 -15.31 11.19 -12.96
CA THR A 5 -14.67 12.34 -12.31
C THR A 5 -15.08 12.35 -10.83
N THR A 6 -14.08 12.31 -9.95
CA THR A 6 -14.25 12.35 -8.50
C THR A 6 -13.29 13.39 -7.88
N PRO A 7 -13.48 13.77 -6.61
CA PRO A 7 -12.55 14.66 -5.91
C PRO A 7 -11.09 14.15 -5.95
N LEU A 8 -10.85 12.84 -5.98
CA LEU A 8 -9.51 12.26 -6.13
C LEU A 8 -8.91 12.58 -7.51
N THR A 9 -9.69 12.39 -8.57
CA THR A 9 -9.22 12.64 -9.94
C THR A 9 -8.83 14.09 -10.15
N GLU A 10 -9.62 15.02 -9.60
CA GLU A 10 -9.38 16.47 -9.69
C GLU A 10 -8.18 16.89 -8.84
N LEU A 11 -8.09 16.40 -7.60
CA LEU A 11 -7.01 16.71 -6.67
C LEU A 11 -5.62 16.34 -7.23
N VAL A 12 -5.52 15.15 -7.84
CA VAL A 12 -4.24 14.61 -8.32
C VAL A 12 -4.00 14.93 -9.80
N GLY A 13 -5.05 15.12 -10.59
CA GLY A 13 -4.95 15.28 -12.05
C GLY A 13 -4.83 13.95 -12.79
N ILE A 14 -5.50 12.91 -12.30
CA ILE A 14 -5.57 11.57 -12.94
C ILE A 14 -6.91 11.37 -13.65
N GLU A 15 -7.02 10.38 -14.51
CA GLU A 15 -8.21 10.16 -15.35
C GLU A 15 -9.25 9.25 -14.67
N HIS A 16 -8.78 8.31 -13.84
CA HIS A 16 -9.60 7.29 -13.22
C HIS A 16 -9.36 7.23 -11.71
N PRO A 17 -10.41 7.05 -10.89
CA PRO A 17 -10.31 7.02 -9.43
C PRO A 17 -9.78 5.66 -8.91
N VAL A 18 -8.69 5.19 -9.51
CA VAL A 18 -8.07 3.89 -9.28
C VAL A 18 -6.60 4.10 -8.92
N VAL A 19 -6.20 3.57 -7.77
CA VAL A 19 -4.85 3.74 -7.21
C VAL A 19 -4.15 2.37 -7.11
N GLN A 20 -2.96 2.26 -7.69
CA GLN A 20 -2.00 1.21 -7.35
C GLN A 20 -1.23 1.66 -6.11
N THR A 21 -1.44 0.99 -4.98
CA THR A 21 -0.84 1.40 -3.70
C THR A 21 0.63 1.02 -3.58
N GLY A 22 1.40 1.76 -2.77
CA GLY A 22 2.79 1.45 -2.49
C GLY A 22 2.96 0.06 -1.86
N MET A 23 3.64 -0.85 -2.56
CA MET A 23 3.96 -2.19 -2.10
C MET A 23 5.47 -2.41 -2.16
N GLY A 24 6.11 -2.57 -0.99
CA GLY A 24 7.55 -2.83 -0.92
C GLY A 24 7.95 -4.01 -1.81
N TRP A 25 9.07 -3.88 -2.53
CA TRP A 25 9.57 -4.86 -3.51
C TRP A 25 8.70 -5.14 -4.75
N VAL A 26 7.46 -4.65 -4.81
CA VAL A 26 6.52 -4.90 -5.93
C VAL A 26 6.30 -3.63 -6.75
N ALA A 27 6.01 -2.51 -6.08
CA ALA A 27 5.70 -1.24 -6.70
C ALA A 27 6.96 -0.48 -7.12
N GLY A 28 7.64 -1.02 -8.14
CA GLY A 28 8.77 -0.39 -8.82
C GLY A 28 8.36 0.46 -10.02
N ALA A 29 9.35 1.06 -10.69
CA ALA A 29 9.12 2.05 -11.75
C ALA A 29 8.22 1.56 -12.90
N ARG A 30 8.36 0.29 -13.31
CA ARG A 30 7.55 -0.32 -14.39
C ARG A 30 6.06 -0.32 -14.07
N LEU A 31 5.67 -0.86 -12.92
CA LEU A 31 4.27 -0.96 -12.50
C LEU A 31 3.65 0.44 -12.28
N VAL A 32 4.42 1.36 -11.70
CA VAL A 32 3.98 2.73 -11.44
C VAL A 32 3.72 3.49 -12.74
N ALA A 33 4.67 3.42 -13.69
CA ALA A 33 4.51 4.07 -14.99
C ALA A 33 3.36 3.44 -15.78
N ALA A 34 3.22 2.11 -15.79
CA ALA A 34 2.11 1.42 -16.46
C ALA A 34 0.75 1.82 -15.88
N THR A 35 0.63 1.92 -14.55
CA THR A 35 -0.61 2.39 -13.89
C THR A 35 -0.94 3.83 -14.27
N SER A 36 0.06 4.71 -14.26
CA SER A 36 -0.12 6.14 -14.55
C SER A 36 -0.48 6.35 -16.02
N ASN A 37 0.14 5.61 -16.94
CA ASN A 37 -0.20 5.62 -18.37
C ASN A 37 -1.60 5.06 -18.65
N ALA A 38 -2.10 4.14 -17.81
CA ALA A 38 -3.47 3.64 -17.89
C ALA A 38 -4.52 4.60 -17.27
N GLY A 39 -4.11 5.80 -16.84
CA GLY A 39 -5.00 6.85 -16.32
C GLY A 39 -5.28 6.77 -14.82
N GLY A 40 -4.74 5.77 -14.10
CA GLY A 40 -4.81 5.67 -12.64
C GLY A 40 -3.66 6.40 -11.94
N LEU A 41 -3.59 6.27 -10.61
CA LEU A 41 -2.46 6.75 -9.81
C LEU A 41 -1.51 5.60 -9.45
N GLY A 42 -0.32 5.59 -10.04
CA GLY A 42 0.77 4.71 -9.60
C GLY A 42 1.51 5.28 -8.38
N ILE A 43 1.78 4.45 -7.36
CA ILE A 43 2.55 4.85 -6.17
C ILE A 43 3.78 3.97 -6.01
N LEU A 44 4.96 4.56 -6.17
CA LEU A 44 6.27 3.92 -5.99
C LEU A 44 6.54 3.62 -4.51
N ALA A 45 6.94 2.40 -4.19
CA ALA A 45 7.30 2.04 -2.82
C ALA A 45 8.77 2.35 -2.53
N SER A 46 9.04 3.37 -1.72
CA SER A 46 10.41 3.79 -1.43
C SER A 46 11.05 3.09 -0.23
N ALA A 47 10.25 2.42 0.62
CA ALA A 47 10.70 1.90 1.91
C ALA A 47 11.83 0.85 1.81
N THR A 48 11.97 0.19 0.65
CA THR A 48 12.99 -0.83 0.39
C THR A 48 14.19 -0.30 -0.40
N MET A 49 14.25 1.01 -0.64
CA MET A 49 15.27 1.68 -1.44
C MET A 49 16.09 2.62 -0.57
N THR A 50 17.39 2.69 -0.83
CA THR A 50 18.23 3.83 -0.42
C THR A 50 17.77 5.10 -1.15
N LEU A 51 18.19 6.28 -0.66
CA LEU A 51 17.84 7.55 -1.30
C LEU A 51 18.33 7.64 -2.76
N ALA A 52 19.51 7.08 -3.06
CA ALA A 52 20.07 7.04 -4.42
C ALA A 52 19.30 6.10 -5.36
N GLU A 53 18.88 4.93 -4.85
CA GLU A 53 18.01 4.02 -5.60
C GLU A 53 16.62 4.63 -5.84
N LEU A 54 16.08 5.36 -4.85
CA LEU A 54 14.83 6.10 -5.00
C LEU A 54 14.95 7.16 -6.11
N ALA A 55 16.02 7.96 -6.11
CA ALA A 55 16.25 8.93 -7.18
C ALA A 55 16.33 8.26 -8.56
N THR A 56 17.04 7.13 -8.66
CA THR A 56 17.12 6.34 -9.90
C THR A 56 15.75 5.80 -10.33
N ALA A 57 14.95 5.31 -9.38
CA ALA A 57 13.60 4.82 -9.67
C ALA A 57 12.67 5.95 -10.14
N VAL A 58 12.78 7.15 -9.56
CA VAL A 58 12.06 8.35 -10.01
C VAL A 58 12.43 8.72 -11.44
N THR A 59 13.73 8.74 -11.78
CA THR A 59 14.17 8.97 -13.17
C THR A 59 13.56 7.96 -14.13
N LYS A 60 13.51 6.68 -13.75
CA LYS A 60 12.90 5.63 -14.59
C LYS A 60 11.40 5.80 -14.78
N VAL A 61 10.66 6.24 -13.75
CA VAL A 61 9.22 6.54 -13.88
C VAL A 61 9.03 7.72 -14.84
N LYS A 62 9.74 8.83 -14.62
CA LYS A 62 9.64 10.03 -15.47
C LYS A 62 10.07 9.80 -16.92
N ALA A 63 10.95 8.82 -17.17
CA ALA A 63 11.33 8.42 -18.53
C ALA A 63 10.24 7.59 -19.23
N ALA A 64 9.31 6.98 -18.49
CA ALA A 64 8.28 6.09 -19.00
C ALA A 64 6.86 6.69 -18.98
N THR A 65 6.66 7.82 -18.32
CA THR A 65 5.38 8.53 -18.27
C THR A 65 5.56 10.02 -17.91
N ASP A 66 4.75 10.86 -18.55
CA ASP A 66 4.55 12.27 -18.18
C ASP A 66 3.32 12.47 -17.26
N LYS A 67 2.62 11.37 -16.93
CA LYS A 67 1.41 11.41 -16.09
C LYS A 67 1.77 11.50 -14.60
N PRO A 68 0.88 12.04 -13.75
CA PRO A 68 1.14 12.13 -12.32
C PRO A 68 1.34 10.76 -11.66
N PHE A 69 2.32 10.69 -10.75
CA PHE A 69 2.56 9.53 -9.91
C PHE A 69 2.90 9.96 -8.48
N GLY A 70 2.83 8.99 -7.57
CA GLY A 70 3.16 9.18 -6.16
C GLY A 70 4.34 8.36 -5.67
N ILE A 71 4.84 8.72 -4.48
CA ILE A 71 5.84 7.94 -3.75
C ILE A 71 5.34 7.68 -2.34
N ASN A 72 5.38 6.42 -1.91
CA ASN A 72 5.08 6.02 -0.54
C ASN A 72 6.35 6.09 0.34
N ILE A 73 6.24 6.79 1.46
CA ILE A 73 7.30 7.05 2.42
C ILE A 73 6.91 6.47 3.79
N ARG A 74 7.92 5.99 4.52
CA ARG A 74 7.78 5.71 5.95
C ARG A 74 8.03 6.99 6.75
N ALA A 75 6.99 7.49 7.41
CA ALA A 75 7.06 8.70 8.23
C ALA A 75 8.05 8.60 9.39
N ASP A 76 8.36 7.38 9.83
CA ASP A 76 9.25 7.07 10.95
C ASP A 76 10.67 6.68 10.50
N ALA A 77 10.98 6.76 9.21
CA ALA A 77 12.34 6.53 8.72
C ALA A 77 13.25 7.72 9.07
N GLY A 78 14.49 7.44 9.51
CA GLY A 78 15.46 8.48 9.85
C GLY A 78 15.78 9.44 8.69
N ASP A 79 15.63 8.99 7.45
CA ASP A 79 15.86 9.76 6.22
C ASP A 79 14.56 10.32 5.59
N ALA A 80 13.45 10.36 6.34
CA ALA A 80 12.15 10.83 5.82
C ALA A 80 12.20 12.26 5.27
N ASN A 81 12.96 13.16 5.92
CA ASN A 81 13.16 14.53 5.43
C ASN A 81 13.89 14.53 4.08
N ASP A 82 14.98 13.80 3.94
CA ASP A 82 15.75 13.75 2.69
C ASP A 82 14.91 13.19 1.53
N ARG A 83 14.01 12.25 1.82
CA ARG A 83 13.04 11.73 0.84
C ARG A 83 12.05 12.81 0.44
N VAL A 84 11.52 13.59 1.38
CA VAL A 84 10.64 14.74 1.08
C VAL A 84 11.34 15.76 0.18
N ASP A 85 12.61 16.07 0.47
CA ASP A 85 13.42 16.98 -0.36
C ASP A 85 13.55 16.47 -1.79
N LEU A 86 13.79 15.16 -1.95
CA LEU A 86 13.83 14.52 -3.26
C LEU A 86 12.48 14.62 -3.97
N LEU A 87 11.36 14.34 -3.31
CA LEU A 87 10.01 14.43 -3.90
C LEU A 87 9.74 15.84 -4.43
N ILE A 88 10.03 16.86 -3.61
CA ILE A 88 9.84 18.27 -3.96
C ILE A 88 10.73 18.65 -5.15
N ARG A 89 12.02 18.34 -5.09
CA ARG A 89 12.98 18.65 -6.16
C ARG A 89 12.58 18.00 -7.48
N GLU A 90 12.09 16.76 -7.44
CA GLU A 90 11.73 16.01 -8.63
C GLU A 90 10.33 16.33 -9.17
N GLY A 91 9.55 17.16 -8.47
CA GLY A 91 8.19 17.54 -8.86
C GLY A 91 7.20 16.37 -8.78
N VAL A 92 7.36 15.48 -7.79
CA VAL A 92 6.47 14.34 -7.58
C VAL A 92 5.10 14.83 -7.12
N LYS A 93 4.02 14.36 -7.75
CA LYS A 93 2.66 14.89 -7.49
C LYS A 93 2.11 14.49 -6.12
N VAL A 94 2.36 13.25 -5.69
CA VAL A 94 1.76 12.68 -4.47
C VAL A 94 2.82 12.14 -3.51
N ALA A 95 2.75 12.57 -2.26
CA ALA A 95 3.42 11.94 -1.13
C ALA A 95 2.43 11.07 -0.35
N SER A 96 2.59 9.75 -0.46
CA SER A 96 1.82 8.79 0.33
C SER A 96 2.61 8.34 1.56
N PHE A 97 1.92 8.01 2.66
CA PHE A 97 2.59 7.55 3.88
C PHE A 97 1.97 6.28 4.45
N ALA A 98 2.80 5.30 4.83
CA ALA A 98 2.34 4.08 5.51
C ALA A 98 1.93 4.30 6.99
N LEU A 99 2.32 5.45 7.58
CA LEU A 99 1.98 5.90 8.93
C LEU A 99 1.70 7.39 8.87
N ALA A 100 0.89 7.92 9.79
CA ALA A 100 0.62 9.35 9.83
C ALA A 100 1.93 10.16 9.94
N PRO A 101 2.25 11.04 8.98
CA PRO A 101 3.41 11.92 9.06
C PRO A 101 3.21 12.98 10.15
N LYS A 102 4.31 13.60 10.56
CA LYS A 102 4.26 14.72 11.48
C LYS A 102 3.70 15.98 10.78
N PRO A 103 3.05 16.92 11.51
CA PRO A 103 2.45 18.11 10.90
C PRO A 103 3.41 18.98 10.09
N ASP A 104 4.67 19.09 10.53
CA ASP A 104 5.74 19.82 9.84
C ASP A 104 6.07 19.24 8.46
N LEU A 105 6.13 17.91 8.35
CA LEU A 105 6.31 17.23 7.05
C LEU A 105 5.12 17.48 6.11
N ILE A 106 3.90 17.47 6.64
CA ILE A 106 2.68 17.75 5.85
C ILE A 106 2.74 19.18 5.33
N ALA A 107 2.99 20.16 6.21
CA ALA A 107 3.06 21.57 5.85
C ALA A 107 4.10 21.82 4.75
N ARG A 108 5.32 21.28 4.91
CA ARG A 108 6.41 21.44 3.95
C ARG A 108 6.08 20.87 2.56
N LEU A 109 5.47 19.69 2.49
CA LEU A 109 5.05 19.08 1.22
C LEU A 109 3.97 19.93 0.53
N LYS A 110 3.01 20.43 1.31
CA LYS A 110 1.92 21.25 0.80
C LYS A 110 2.36 22.62 0.31
N GLU A 111 3.28 23.28 1.02
CA GLU A 111 3.90 24.53 0.58
C GLU A 111 4.60 24.37 -0.78
N ALA A 112 5.11 23.17 -1.07
CA ALA A 112 5.71 22.81 -2.36
C ALA A 112 4.69 22.30 -3.41
N GLY A 113 3.38 22.29 -3.11
CA GLY A 113 2.33 21.82 -4.03
C GLY A 113 2.21 20.30 -4.18
N VAL A 114 2.86 19.53 -3.30
CA VAL A 114 2.75 18.06 -3.28
C VAL A 114 1.50 17.65 -2.51
N VAL A 115 0.67 16.79 -3.12
CA VAL A 115 -0.55 16.26 -2.51
C VAL A 115 -0.18 15.21 -1.46
N VAL A 116 -0.64 15.36 -0.23
CA VAL A 116 -0.31 14.48 0.90
C VAL A 116 -1.45 13.50 1.19
N ILE A 117 -1.18 12.19 1.01
CA ILE A 117 -2.16 11.11 1.15
C ILE A 117 -1.66 10.01 2.11
N PRO A 118 -1.81 10.17 3.43
CA PRO A 118 -1.48 9.13 4.39
C PRO A 118 -2.49 7.97 4.35
N SER A 119 -1.99 6.76 4.64
CA SER A 119 -2.81 5.58 4.89
C SER A 119 -3.19 5.50 6.37
N VAL A 120 -4.46 5.20 6.65
CA VAL A 120 -5.02 5.09 8.00
C VAL A 120 -5.90 3.85 8.14
N GLY A 121 -5.94 3.29 9.35
CA GLY A 121 -6.77 2.11 9.66
C GLY A 121 -7.88 2.36 10.67
N LEU A 122 -8.09 3.61 11.12
CA LEU A 122 -9.13 3.99 12.10
C LEU A 122 -9.62 5.43 11.86
N ALA A 123 -10.91 5.68 12.11
CA ALA A 123 -11.55 7.00 11.98
C ALA A 123 -10.83 8.12 12.74
N LYS A 124 -10.40 7.85 13.99
CA LYS A 124 -9.63 8.83 14.79
C LYS A 124 -8.32 9.27 14.11
N HIS A 125 -7.69 8.40 13.33
CA HIS A 125 -6.47 8.72 12.61
C HIS A 125 -6.75 9.58 11.38
N ALA A 126 -7.84 9.30 10.66
CA ALA A 126 -8.30 10.14 9.55
C ALA A 126 -8.58 11.58 10.01
N LYS A 127 -9.37 11.74 11.10
CA LYS A 127 -9.65 13.07 11.67
C LYS A 127 -8.39 13.81 12.12
N LYS A 128 -7.43 13.07 12.70
CA LYS A 128 -6.14 13.63 13.13
C LYS A 128 -5.33 14.19 11.97
N VAL A 129 -5.15 13.41 10.89
CA VAL A 129 -4.37 13.88 9.73
C VAL A 129 -5.11 14.94 8.92
N ALA A 130 -6.44 14.92 8.90
CA ALA A 130 -7.26 16.02 8.35
C ALA A 130 -6.98 17.33 9.09
N GLY A 131 -6.99 17.31 10.43
CA GLY A 131 -6.67 18.49 11.25
C GLY A 131 -5.21 18.96 11.13
N TRP A 132 -4.32 18.11 10.62
CA TRP A 132 -2.95 18.49 10.27
C TRP A 132 -2.80 18.95 8.82
N GLY A 133 -3.88 18.93 8.05
CA GLY A 133 -3.93 19.42 6.69
C GLY A 133 -3.61 18.38 5.61
N ALA A 134 -3.71 17.07 5.86
CA ALA A 134 -3.63 16.08 4.77
C ALA A 134 -4.69 16.36 3.69
N ASP A 135 -4.37 16.12 2.42
CA ASP A 135 -5.23 16.46 1.29
C ASP A 135 -6.27 15.38 0.98
N ALA A 136 -5.94 14.12 1.26
CA ALA A 136 -6.83 12.96 1.16
C ALA A 136 -6.32 11.85 2.09
N VAL A 137 -7.10 10.79 2.28
CA VAL A 137 -6.66 9.60 3.04
C VAL A 137 -6.95 8.31 2.31
N ILE A 138 -6.01 7.35 2.37
CA ILE A 138 -6.28 5.95 2.00
C ILE A 138 -6.72 5.21 3.27
N VAL A 139 -7.89 4.57 3.23
CA VAL A 139 -8.46 3.83 4.37
C VAL A 139 -8.43 2.36 4.06
N GLN A 140 -7.59 1.60 4.76
CA GLN A 140 -7.45 0.16 4.52
C GLN A 140 -8.20 -0.65 5.58
N GLY A 141 -9.21 -1.41 5.14
CA GLY A 141 -9.86 -2.40 5.98
C GLY A 141 -9.07 -3.71 6.11
N GLY A 142 -9.53 -4.55 7.04
CA GLY A 142 -8.85 -5.76 7.50
C GLY A 142 -8.64 -6.84 6.45
N GLU A 143 -9.35 -6.77 5.32
CA GLU A 143 -9.23 -7.66 4.17
C GLU A 143 -7.96 -7.37 3.35
N GLY A 144 -7.36 -6.19 3.54
CA GLY A 144 -6.14 -5.75 2.87
C GLY A 144 -4.91 -6.58 3.23
N GLY A 145 -3.96 -6.65 2.28
CA GLY A 145 -2.68 -7.32 2.47
C GLY A 145 -1.65 -6.44 3.17
N GLY A 146 -0.62 -7.07 3.71
CA GLY A 146 0.42 -6.34 4.45
C GLY A 146 -0.01 -6.05 5.88
N HIS A 147 0.58 -5.01 6.47
CA HIS A 147 0.17 -4.55 7.81
C HIS A 147 -1.27 -4.05 7.78
N THR A 148 -2.14 -4.60 8.61
CA THR A 148 -3.58 -4.30 8.56
C THR A 148 -4.24 -4.29 9.93
N GLY A 149 -5.29 -3.48 10.08
CA GLY A 149 -6.18 -3.52 11.24
C GLY A 149 -7.18 -4.69 11.18
N PRO A 150 -7.97 -4.91 12.24
CA PRO A 150 -8.96 -5.99 12.29
C PRO A 150 -10.33 -5.61 11.73
N ILE A 151 -10.59 -4.32 11.49
CA ILE A 151 -11.93 -3.81 11.13
C ILE A 151 -12.17 -4.02 9.63
N ALA A 152 -13.26 -4.68 9.27
CA ALA A 152 -13.69 -4.87 7.89
C ALA A 152 -13.94 -3.53 7.17
N THR A 153 -13.65 -3.48 5.88
CA THR A 153 -13.80 -2.29 5.04
C THR A 153 -15.24 -1.76 5.06
N THR A 154 -16.24 -2.66 5.05
CA THR A 154 -17.68 -2.31 5.09
C THR A 154 -18.11 -1.59 6.36
N LEU A 155 -17.34 -1.70 7.45
CA LEU A 155 -17.57 -0.97 8.70
C LEU A 155 -16.65 0.24 8.82
N LEU A 156 -15.38 0.07 8.43
CA LEU A 156 -14.35 1.10 8.56
C LEU A 156 -14.62 2.29 7.64
N LEU A 157 -14.95 2.04 6.38
CA LEU A 157 -15.13 3.08 5.36
C LEU A 157 -16.22 4.10 5.74
N PRO A 158 -17.49 3.71 6.00
CA PRO A 158 -18.52 4.67 6.40
C PRO A 158 -18.16 5.39 7.71
N SER A 159 -17.58 4.69 8.68
CA SER A 159 -17.14 5.30 9.94
C SER A 159 -16.07 6.39 9.74
N VAL A 160 -15.17 6.22 8.76
CA VAL A 160 -14.17 7.25 8.42
C VAL A 160 -14.81 8.41 7.69
N LEU A 161 -15.68 8.13 6.71
CA LEU A 161 -16.40 9.16 5.96
C LEU A 161 -17.18 10.08 6.90
N ASP A 162 -17.94 9.53 7.84
CA ASP A 162 -18.67 10.30 8.85
C ASP A 162 -17.73 11.15 9.71
N ALA A 163 -16.57 10.61 10.07
CA ALA A 163 -15.61 11.28 10.96
C ALA A 163 -14.88 12.47 10.31
N VAL A 164 -14.89 12.56 8.97
CA VAL A 164 -14.22 13.62 8.21
C VAL A 164 -15.18 14.42 7.32
N ALA A 165 -16.49 14.19 7.43
CA ALA A 165 -17.51 14.80 6.59
C ALA A 165 -17.47 16.35 6.62
N ASP A 166 -17.15 16.92 7.77
CA ASP A 166 -17.02 18.37 8.00
C ASP A 166 -15.77 18.99 7.36
N THR A 167 -14.82 18.17 6.90
CA THR A 167 -13.54 18.63 6.34
C THR A 167 -13.53 18.70 4.81
N GLY A 168 -14.47 18.03 4.14
CA GLY A 168 -14.46 17.86 2.67
C GLY A 168 -13.31 17.00 2.15
N MET A 169 -12.52 16.37 3.03
CA MET A 169 -11.34 15.58 2.65
C MET A 169 -11.74 14.31 1.87
N PRO A 170 -11.23 14.09 0.64
CA PRO A 170 -11.45 12.86 -0.12
C PRO A 170 -10.94 11.62 0.62
N VAL A 171 -11.76 10.57 0.64
CA VAL A 171 -11.43 9.26 1.21
C VAL A 171 -11.29 8.23 0.10
N ILE A 172 -10.16 7.53 0.06
CA ILE A 172 -9.86 6.48 -0.92
C ILE A 172 -9.98 5.14 -0.22
N ALA A 173 -10.88 4.28 -0.68
CA ALA A 173 -11.16 3.00 -0.03
C ALA A 173 -10.13 1.93 -0.42
N ALA A 174 -9.64 1.16 0.53
CA ALA A 174 -8.67 0.09 0.31
C ALA A 174 -8.98 -1.14 1.17
N GLY A 175 -8.52 -2.32 0.71
CA GLY A 175 -8.84 -3.61 1.33
C GLY A 175 -10.08 -4.23 0.69
N GLY A 176 -9.97 -5.46 0.19
CA GLY A 176 -11.10 -6.17 -0.42
C GLY A 176 -11.49 -5.73 -1.85
N PHE A 177 -11.05 -4.57 -2.35
CA PHE A 177 -11.34 -4.12 -3.72
C PHE A 177 -10.42 -4.76 -4.77
N PHE A 178 -10.98 -5.16 -5.90
CA PHE A 178 -10.23 -5.76 -7.01
C PHE A 178 -10.83 -5.59 -8.43
N ASP A 179 -12.07 -5.12 -8.56
CA ASP A 179 -12.80 -4.99 -9.83
C ASP A 179 -13.72 -3.74 -9.86
N GLY A 180 -14.52 -3.58 -10.92
CA GLY A 180 -15.43 -2.45 -11.05
C GLY A 180 -16.63 -2.47 -10.11
N ARG A 181 -17.09 -3.66 -9.67
CA ARG A 181 -18.13 -3.76 -8.63
C ARG A 181 -17.64 -3.15 -7.32
N GLY A 182 -16.38 -3.43 -6.97
CA GLY A 182 -15.72 -2.83 -5.82
C GLY A 182 -15.62 -1.31 -5.91
N LEU A 183 -15.23 -0.77 -7.08
CA LEU A 183 -15.21 0.69 -7.29
C LEU A 183 -16.61 1.30 -7.17
N ALA A 184 -17.63 0.72 -7.82
CA ALA A 184 -19.01 1.19 -7.72
C ALA A 184 -19.50 1.18 -6.25
N ALA A 185 -19.23 0.11 -5.51
CA ALA A 185 -19.59 0.03 -4.09
C ALA A 185 -18.89 1.11 -3.25
N ALA A 186 -17.59 1.34 -3.46
CA ALA A 186 -16.84 2.37 -2.75
C ALA A 186 -17.39 3.78 -3.04
N LEU A 187 -17.71 4.07 -4.29
CA LEU A 187 -18.34 5.36 -4.68
C LEU A 187 -19.72 5.52 -4.04
N SER A 188 -20.52 4.45 -4.00
CA SER A 188 -21.84 4.46 -3.32
C SER A 188 -21.74 4.67 -1.80
N TYR A 189 -20.64 4.25 -1.17
CA TYR A 189 -20.37 4.61 0.23
C TYR A 189 -20.04 6.10 0.41
N GLY A 190 -19.57 6.78 -0.65
CA GLY A 190 -19.08 8.17 -0.61
C GLY A 190 -17.56 8.31 -0.72
N ALA A 191 -16.83 7.23 -1.00
CA ALA A 191 -15.39 7.31 -1.28
C ALA A 191 -15.14 8.05 -2.60
N ALA A 192 -13.94 8.63 -2.74
CA ALA A 192 -13.49 9.30 -3.96
C ALA A 192 -12.81 8.34 -4.95
N GLY A 193 -12.62 7.07 -4.59
CA GLY A 193 -11.97 6.06 -5.42
C GLY A 193 -11.53 4.84 -4.61
N VAL A 194 -10.81 3.93 -5.28
CA VAL A 194 -10.27 2.71 -4.66
C VAL A 194 -8.75 2.61 -4.81
N ALA A 195 -8.09 2.09 -3.79
CA ALA A 195 -6.69 1.70 -3.82
C ALA A 195 -6.53 0.18 -3.67
N MET A 196 -5.73 -0.40 -4.56
CA MET A 196 -5.57 -1.85 -4.66
C MET A 196 -4.09 -2.23 -4.64
N GLY A 197 -3.76 -3.22 -3.81
CA GLY A 197 -2.42 -3.82 -3.76
C GLY A 197 -2.36 -5.12 -4.55
N THR A 198 -2.95 -6.19 -3.99
CA THR A 198 -2.94 -7.54 -4.57
C THR A 198 -3.39 -7.59 -6.04
N ARG A 199 -4.42 -6.83 -6.43
CA ARG A 199 -4.88 -6.77 -7.83
C ARG A 199 -3.79 -6.25 -8.79
N PHE A 200 -3.04 -5.22 -8.38
CA PHE A 200 -1.94 -4.65 -9.18
C PHE A 200 -0.66 -5.49 -9.11
N LEU A 201 -0.41 -6.20 -8.01
CA LEU A 201 0.65 -7.20 -7.94
C LEU A 201 0.44 -8.28 -9.01
N LEU A 202 -0.81 -8.68 -9.22
CA LEU A 202 -1.26 -9.66 -10.22
C LEU A 202 -1.59 -9.01 -11.56
N THR A 203 -0.66 -8.20 -12.06
CA THR A 203 -0.66 -7.67 -13.43
C THR A 203 0.56 -8.17 -14.19
N SER A 204 0.52 -8.13 -15.52
CA SER A 204 1.68 -8.42 -16.37
C SER A 204 2.78 -7.34 -16.26
N ASP A 205 2.44 -6.14 -15.79
CA ASP A 205 3.38 -5.03 -15.56
C ASP A 205 4.16 -5.13 -14.25
N SER A 206 3.66 -5.91 -13.30
CA SER A 206 4.36 -6.23 -12.05
C SER A 206 5.59 -7.09 -12.34
N THR A 207 6.73 -6.71 -11.75
CA THR A 207 8.01 -7.42 -11.89
C THR A 207 8.14 -8.63 -10.97
N VAL A 208 7.12 -8.93 -10.17
CA VAL A 208 7.07 -10.16 -9.36
C VAL A 208 7.18 -11.38 -10.30
N PRO A 209 8.03 -12.37 -10.00
CA PRO A 209 8.18 -13.54 -10.86
C PRO A 209 6.86 -14.28 -11.08
N ASP A 210 6.63 -14.79 -12.29
CA ASP A 210 5.36 -15.42 -12.64
C ASP A 210 5.04 -16.64 -11.78
N ALA A 211 6.05 -17.44 -11.39
CA ALA A 211 5.87 -18.55 -10.46
C ALA A 211 5.30 -18.10 -9.10
N VAL A 212 5.67 -16.91 -8.63
CA VAL A 212 5.12 -16.31 -7.42
C VAL A 212 3.68 -15.87 -7.66
N LYS A 213 3.39 -15.18 -8.77
CA LYS A 213 2.02 -14.78 -9.13
C LYS A 213 1.08 -15.99 -9.24
N GLN A 214 1.52 -17.10 -9.81
CA GLN A 214 0.75 -18.34 -9.86
C GLN A 214 0.39 -18.86 -8.46
N ARG A 215 1.28 -18.70 -7.47
CA ARG A 215 0.98 -19.09 -6.08
C ARG A 215 -0.15 -18.27 -5.46
N TYR A 216 -0.30 -17.00 -5.85
CA TYR A 216 -1.42 -16.16 -5.44
C TYR A 216 -2.73 -16.61 -6.12
N LEU A 217 -2.71 -16.87 -7.44
CA LEU A 217 -3.89 -17.32 -8.19
C LEU A 217 -4.41 -18.69 -7.73
N GLN A 218 -3.54 -19.52 -7.16
CA GLN A 218 -3.90 -20.82 -6.57
C GLN A 218 -4.43 -20.71 -5.13
N ALA A 219 -4.41 -19.53 -4.52
CA ALA A 219 -4.93 -19.37 -3.16
C ALA A 219 -6.46 -19.54 -3.16
N ALA A 220 -7.01 -20.18 -2.13
CA ALA A 220 -8.43 -20.16 -1.87
C ALA A 220 -8.84 -18.84 -1.18
N LEU A 221 -10.14 -18.56 -1.09
CA LEU A 221 -10.67 -17.36 -0.43
C LEU A 221 -10.24 -17.24 1.05
N ASP A 222 -10.10 -18.37 1.74
CA ASP A 222 -9.58 -18.49 3.11
C ASP A 222 -8.05 -18.70 3.16
N GLY A 223 -7.38 -18.60 2.00
CA GLY A 223 -5.95 -18.83 1.80
C GLY A 223 -5.03 -17.72 2.33
N THR A 224 -5.55 -16.80 3.14
CA THR A 224 -4.74 -15.80 3.86
C THR A 224 -4.92 -15.91 5.37
N VAL A 225 -3.93 -15.42 6.11
CA VAL A 225 -3.98 -15.33 7.57
C VAL A 225 -3.38 -14.00 8.02
N VAL A 226 -3.91 -13.44 9.10
CA VAL A 226 -3.30 -12.32 9.81
C VAL A 226 -2.38 -12.91 10.87
N SER A 227 -1.08 -12.68 10.73
CA SER A 227 -0.06 -13.18 11.64
C SER A 227 0.67 -12.02 12.31
N THR A 228 0.94 -12.14 13.60
CA THR A 228 1.92 -11.28 14.31
C THR A 228 3.27 -11.96 14.43
N ARG A 229 3.41 -13.22 13.98
CA ARG A 229 4.66 -14.00 14.07
C ARG A 229 5.68 -13.64 12.99
N VAL A 230 5.29 -12.82 12.01
CA VAL A 230 6.16 -12.35 10.93
C VAL A 230 7.09 -11.23 11.41
N ASP A 231 6.53 -10.13 11.94
CA ASP A 231 7.28 -8.96 12.45
C ASP A 231 6.87 -8.50 13.85
N GLY A 232 5.90 -9.16 14.49
CA GLY A 232 5.34 -8.68 15.75
C GLY A 232 4.17 -7.71 15.58
N MET A 233 3.79 -7.34 14.36
CA MET A 233 2.62 -6.51 14.06
C MET A 233 1.59 -7.32 13.24
N PRO A 234 0.29 -7.00 13.31
CA PRO A 234 -0.71 -7.69 12.51
C PRO A 234 -0.42 -7.52 11.01
N HIS A 235 -0.09 -8.63 10.35
CA HIS A 235 0.36 -8.67 8.97
C HIS A 235 -0.42 -9.76 8.21
N ARG A 236 -1.22 -9.38 7.20
CA ARG A 236 -1.94 -10.32 6.35
C ARG A 236 -1.09 -10.83 5.20
N VAL A 237 -0.96 -12.14 5.15
CA VAL A 237 -0.09 -12.87 4.22
C VAL A 237 -0.82 -14.10 3.68
N LEU A 238 -0.38 -14.64 2.54
CA LEU A 238 -0.83 -15.96 2.09
C LEU A 238 -0.46 -17.03 3.12
N ARG A 239 -1.37 -17.98 3.30
CA ARG A 239 -1.15 -19.17 4.13
C ARG A 239 -0.22 -20.13 3.38
N THR A 240 1.08 -20.01 3.65
CA THR A 240 2.12 -20.91 3.12
C THR A 240 2.63 -21.84 4.22
N GLY A 241 3.33 -22.91 3.83
CA GLY A 241 3.93 -23.83 4.80
C GLY A 241 4.94 -23.15 5.75
N LEU A 242 5.61 -22.08 5.32
CA LEU A 242 6.42 -21.24 6.21
C LEU A 242 5.56 -20.54 7.26
N VAL A 243 4.48 -19.88 6.83
CA VAL A 243 3.59 -19.14 7.72
C VAL A 243 2.93 -20.08 8.71
N GLU A 244 2.49 -21.26 8.30
CA GLU A 244 1.95 -22.28 9.19
C GLU A 244 2.98 -22.77 10.23
N LYS A 245 4.26 -22.92 9.84
CA LYS A 245 5.35 -23.24 10.77
C LYS A 245 5.63 -22.09 11.74
N LEU A 246 5.50 -20.83 11.32
CA LEU A 246 5.66 -19.67 12.20
C LEU A 246 4.52 -19.57 13.22
N GLU A 247 3.30 -19.85 12.78
CA GLU A 247 2.10 -19.86 13.64
C GLU A 247 2.12 -21.01 14.66
N SER A 248 2.50 -22.22 14.23
CA SER A 248 2.60 -23.41 15.09
C SER A 248 3.90 -23.50 15.91
N GLY A 249 4.89 -22.66 15.58
CA GLY A 249 6.23 -22.69 16.17
C GLY A 249 6.35 -22.08 17.57
N SER A 250 7.34 -22.57 18.33
CA SER A 250 7.70 -22.02 19.64
C SER A 250 8.31 -20.60 19.51
N PRO A 251 7.88 -19.62 20.33
CA PRO A 251 8.38 -18.24 20.29
C PRO A 251 9.92 -18.11 20.40
N VAL A 252 10.58 -19.04 21.09
CA VAL A 252 12.03 -19.02 21.31
C VAL A 252 12.81 -19.26 20.01
N ARG A 253 12.32 -20.15 19.14
CA ARG A 253 12.96 -20.43 17.84
C ARG A 253 12.79 -19.27 16.86
N GLY A 254 11.64 -18.58 16.89
CA GLY A 254 11.39 -17.41 16.05
C GLY A 254 12.35 -16.25 16.34
N PHE A 255 12.71 -16.04 17.61
CA PHE A 255 13.65 -14.99 18.01
C PHE A 255 15.06 -15.21 17.45
N ALA A 256 15.60 -16.44 17.50
CA ALA A 256 16.94 -16.74 16.98
C ALA A 256 17.05 -16.51 15.46
N ALA A 257 16.00 -16.84 14.70
CA ALA A 257 15.94 -16.59 13.26
C ALA A 257 15.91 -15.08 12.92
N ALA A 258 15.18 -14.28 13.71
CA ALA A 258 15.08 -12.84 13.51
C ALA A 258 16.43 -12.11 13.65
N VAL A 259 17.27 -12.52 14.61
CA VAL A 259 18.61 -11.93 14.83
C VAL A 259 19.53 -12.14 13.62
N GLY A 260 19.57 -13.34 13.06
CA GLY A 260 20.41 -13.64 11.89
C GLY A 260 20.01 -12.86 10.63
N ASN A 261 18.71 -12.58 10.46
CA ASN A 261 18.20 -11.87 9.30
C ASN A 261 18.32 -10.34 9.42
N ALA A 262 18.33 -9.79 10.63
CA ALA A 262 18.59 -8.35 10.85
C ALA A 262 19.97 -7.93 10.31
N GLN A 263 20.99 -8.79 10.41
CA GLN A 263 22.32 -8.53 9.85
C GLN A 263 22.33 -8.51 8.31
N LYS A 264 21.52 -9.38 7.67
CA LYS A 264 21.35 -9.38 6.20
C LYS A 264 20.59 -8.14 5.73
N PHE A 265 19.52 -7.75 6.44
CA PHE A 265 18.76 -6.54 6.16
C PHE A 265 19.65 -5.30 6.19
N LYS A 266 20.49 -5.16 7.23
CA LYS A 266 21.48 -4.08 7.33
C LYS A 266 22.37 -3.97 6.09
N LYS A 267 22.89 -5.10 5.61
CA LYS A 267 23.79 -5.15 4.45
C LYS A 267 23.08 -4.73 3.17
N LEU A 268 21.79 -5.09 3.03
CA LEU A 268 20.98 -4.77 1.85
C LEU A 268 20.43 -3.34 1.86
N SER A 269 20.04 -2.80 3.02
CA SER A 269 19.53 -1.44 3.14
C SER A 269 20.64 -0.38 3.17
N GLY A 270 21.91 -0.79 3.24
CA GLY A 270 23.05 0.12 3.41
C GLY A 270 23.08 0.83 4.78
N MET A 271 22.22 0.44 5.72
CA MET A 271 22.08 1.09 7.01
C MET A 271 23.26 0.80 7.95
N THR A 272 23.54 1.74 8.85
CA THR A 272 24.50 1.54 9.94
C THR A 272 23.82 0.85 11.13
N TRP A 273 24.62 0.26 12.02
CA TRP A 273 24.06 -0.28 13.29
C TRP A 273 23.42 0.83 14.12
N LYS A 274 24.00 2.03 14.11
CA LYS A 274 23.46 3.20 14.81
C LYS A 274 22.10 3.59 14.23
N SER A 275 21.97 3.69 12.91
CA SER A 275 20.69 4.05 12.27
C SER A 275 19.62 2.98 12.49
N MET A 276 19.97 1.69 12.47
CA MET A 276 19.03 0.62 12.81
C MET A 276 18.53 0.70 14.26
N ILE A 277 19.42 1.00 15.21
CA ILE A 277 19.03 1.16 16.61
C ILE A 277 18.15 2.40 16.77
N THR A 278 18.50 3.51 16.11
CA THR A 278 17.68 4.72 16.10
C THR A 278 16.30 4.48 15.49
N ASP A 279 16.21 3.77 14.37
CA ASP A 279 14.95 3.38 13.73
C ASP A 279 14.14 2.42 14.62
N GLY A 280 14.80 1.48 15.30
CA GLY A 280 14.18 0.56 16.25
C GLY A 280 13.61 1.30 17.47
N LEU A 281 14.34 2.28 18.00
CA LEU A 281 13.89 3.17 19.07
C LEU A 281 12.71 4.04 18.60
N ALA A 282 12.77 4.58 17.38
CA ALA A 282 11.67 5.36 16.79
C ALA A 282 10.41 4.50 16.56
N MET A 283 10.56 3.25 16.11
CA MET A 283 9.45 2.30 15.96
C MET A 283 8.79 1.97 17.31
N ARG A 284 9.57 1.85 18.38
CA ARG A 284 9.05 1.60 19.73
C ARG A 284 8.45 2.87 20.36
N HIS A 285 8.91 4.05 19.96
CA HIS A 285 8.41 5.30 20.51
C HIS A 285 6.98 5.60 20.01
N GLY A 286 5.98 5.40 20.87
CA GLY A 286 4.57 5.60 20.55
C GLY A 286 3.84 4.34 20.07
N LYS A 287 4.50 3.17 20.10
CA LYS A 287 3.88 1.85 19.91
C LYS A 287 4.28 0.95 21.09
N ASP A 288 3.33 0.23 21.70
CA ASP A 288 3.59 -0.71 22.81
C ASP A 288 4.30 -1.99 22.31
N LEU A 289 5.45 -1.83 21.65
CA LEU A 289 6.25 -2.91 21.09
C LEU A 289 7.34 -3.34 22.08
N THR A 290 7.50 -4.65 22.21
CA THR A 290 8.61 -5.29 22.92
C THR A 290 9.90 -5.26 22.07
N TRP A 291 11.07 -5.39 22.71
CA TRP A 291 12.34 -5.45 21.98
C TRP A 291 12.44 -6.65 21.03
N SER A 292 11.78 -7.77 21.34
CA SER A 292 11.72 -8.91 20.42
C SER A 292 10.91 -8.58 19.16
N GLN A 293 9.81 -7.84 19.28
CA GLN A 293 9.03 -7.37 18.12
C GLN A 293 9.84 -6.39 17.27
N VAL A 294 10.64 -5.50 17.87
CA VAL A 294 11.55 -4.62 17.10
C VAL A 294 12.56 -5.42 16.28
N VAL A 295 13.14 -6.49 16.86
CA VAL A 295 14.08 -7.37 16.14
C VAL A 295 13.37 -8.17 15.04
N MET A 296 12.16 -8.68 15.29
CA MET A 296 11.35 -9.37 14.27
C MET A 296 10.98 -8.44 13.10
N ALA A 297 10.65 -7.18 13.36
CA ALA A 297 10.34 -6.19 12.33
C ALA A 297 11.48 -5.97 11.33
N ALA A 298 12.74 -6.13 11.76
CA ALA A 298 13.90 -6.05 10.86
C ALA A 298 14.01 -7.25 9.89
N ASN A 299 13.32 -8.36 10.16
CA ASN A 299 13.36 -9.57 9.34
C ASN A 299 12.32 -9.53 8.19
N THR A 300 11.17 -8.90 8.39
CA THR A 300 10.08 -8.88 7.40
C THR A 300 10.51 -8.44 5.99
N PRO A 301 11.27 -7.35 5.79
CA PRO A 301 11.69 -6.96 4.45
C PRO A 301 12.51 -8.04 3.73
N MET A 302 13.24 -8.89 4.47
CA MET A 302 14.01 -10.01 3.92
C MET A 302 13.13 -11.17 3.54
N LEU A 303 12.16 -11.53 4.39
CA LEU A 303 11.20 -12.59 4.08
C LEU A 303 10.31 -12.20 2.89
N LEU A 304 9.88 -10.94 2.81
CA LEU A 304 9.15 -10.41 1.66
C LEU A 304 10.01 -10.45 0.40
N LYS A 305 11.29 -10.05 0.46
CA LYS A 305 12.20 -10.11 -0.68
C LYS A 305 12.41 -11.55 -1.17
N ALA A 306 12.64 -12.49 -0.26
CA ALA A 306 12.82 -13.90 -0.59
C ALA A 306 11.61 -14.45 -1.36
N GLY A 307 10.40 -14.09 -0.95
CA GLY A 307 9.17 -14.52 -1.62
C GLY A 307 8.89 -13.77 -2.92
N LEU A 308 8.88 -12.44 -2.88
CA LEU A 308 8.37 -11.58 -3.96
C LEU A 308 9.40 -11.25 -5.05
N VAL A 309 10.70 -11.33 -4.74
CA VAL A 309 11.78 -10.97 -5.67
C VAL A 309 12.60 -12.19 -6.05
N GLU A 310 13.02 -12.97 -5.06
CA GLU A 310 13.90 -14.14 -5.29
C GLU A 310 13.11 -15.39 -5.69
N GLY A 311 11.77 -15.33 -5.64
CA GLY A 311 10.90 -16.43 -6.07
C GLY A 311 10.87 -17.62 -5.11
N ASN A 312 11.48 -17.50 -3.94
CA ASN A 312 11.51 -18.56 -2.94
C ASN A 312 10.22 -18.52 -2.10
N THR A 313 9.13 -19.06 -2.65
CA THR A 313 7.82 -19.09 -2.00
C THR A 313 7.77 -19.99 -0.77
N ASP A 314 8.74 -20.89 -0.59
CA ASP A 314 8.83 -21.81 0.54
C ASP A 314 9.52 -21.20 1.76
N ALA A 315 10.42 -20.23 1.54
CA ALA A 315 11.15 -19.52 2.58
C ALA A 315 10.79 -18.02 2.71
N GLY A 316 9.94 -17.53 1.80
CA GLY A 316 9.47 -16.15 1.77
C GLY A 316 8.07 -15.97 2.32
N VAL A 317 7.78 -14.73 2.72
CA VAL A 317 6.43 -14.29 3.11
C VAL A 317 5.80 -13.58 1.92
N LEU A 318 4.54 -13.89 1.64
CA LEU A 318 3.81 -13.34 0.51
C LEU A 318 2.66 -12.48 1.04
N ALA A 319 2.90 -11.17 1.19
CA ALA A 319 1.88 -10.23 1.62
C ALA A 319 0.72 -10.21 0.61
N SER A 320 -0.50 -10.38 1.08
CA SER A 320 -1.68 -10.44 0.21
C SER A 320 -2.96 -10.12 0.95
N GLY A 321 -3.89 -9.43 0.29
CA GLY A 321 -5.26 -9.33 0.73
C GLY A 321 -6.04 -10.62 0.43
N GLN A 322 -7.23 -10.73 1.02
CA GLN A 322 -8.14 -11.88 0.81
C GLN A 322 -8.57 -12.03 -0.66
N VAL A 323 -8.55 -10.93 -1.42
CA VAL A 323 -8.90 -10.93 -2.85
C VAL A 323 -8.05 -11.90 -3.67
N ALA A 324 -6.84 -12.29 -3.22
CA ALA A 324 -6.05 -13.31 -3.93
C ALA A 324 -6.83 -14.60 -4.21
N GLY A 325 -7.74 -15.00 -3.31
CA GLY A 325 -8.57 -16.19 -3.51
C GLY A 325 -9.77 -16.00 -4.44
N ILE A 326 -9.85 -14.87 -5.14
CA ILE A 326 -10.89 -14.53 -6.12
C ILE A 326 -10.28 -14.29 -7.50
N LEU A 327 -9.02 -13.84 -7.58
CA LEU A 327 -8.39 -13.43 -8.83
C LEU A 327 -7.86 -14.64 -9.61
N ASP A 328 -8.10 -14.65 -10.91
CA ASP A 328 -7.80 -15.76 -11.82
C ASP A 328 -7.04 -15.33 -13.09
N ASP A 329 -6.75 -14.03 -13.25
CA ASP A 329 -6.12 -13.44 -14.43
C ASP A 329 -4.90 -12.55 -14.10
N LEU A 330 -4.11 -12.23 -15.12
CA LEU A 330 -2.92 -11.35 -15.05
C LEU A 330 -2.95 -10.26 -16.13
N PRO A 331 -3.95 -9.37 -16.15
CA PRO A 331 -4.07 -8.33 -17.16
C PRO A 331 -2.91 -7.32 -17.07
N SER A 332 -2.65 -6.60 -18.15
CA SER A 332 -1.86 -5.36 -18.08
C SER A 332 -2.62 -4.27 -17.32
N CYS A 333 -1.91 -3.26 -16.81
CA CYS A 333 -2.55 -2.06 -16.25
C CYS A 333 -3.43 -1.35 -17.29
N ALA A 334 -3.02 -1.37 -18.56
CA ALA A 334 -3.75 -0.76 -19.68
C ALA A 334 -5.10 -1.45 -19.95
N GLU A 335 -5.24 -2.75 -19.64
CA GLU A 335 -6.51 -3.46 -19.71
C GLU A 335 -7.30 -3.33 -18.39
N LEU A 336 -6.60 -3.48 -17.27
CA LEU A 336 -7.20 -3.56 -15.94
C LEU A 336 -7.91 -2.26 -15.55
N VAL A 337 -7.26 -1.11 -15.68
CA VAL A 337 -7.80 0.17 -15.18
C VAL A 337 -9.06 0.57 -15.96
N PRO A 338 -9.08 0.59 -17.31
CA PRO A 338 -10.30 0.85 -18.07
C PRO A 338 -11.41 -0.15 -17.76
N ARG A 339 -11.09 -1.45 -17.67
CA ARG A 339 -12.07 -2.50 -17.33
C ARG A 339 -12.77 -2.22 -16.01
N ILE A 340 -12.03 -1.86 -14.96
CA ILE A 340 -12.60 -1.52 -13.65
C ILE A 340 -13.57 -0.34 -13.76
N VAL A 341 -13.21 0.70 -14.53
CA VAL A 341 -14.03 1.90 -14.66
C VAL A 341 -15.29 1.62 -15.49
N ASP A 342 -15.16 0.92 -16.61
CA ASP A 342 -16.29 0.55 -17.47
C ASP A 342 -17.29 -0.35 -16.72
N GLU A 343 -16.79 -1.34 -15.97
CA GLU A 343 -17.62 -2.17 -15.08
C GLU A 343 -18.29 -1.34 -13.99
N ALA A 344 -17.58 -0.42 -13.34
CA ALA A 344 -18.15 0.42 -12.30
C ALA A 344 -19.28 1.31 -12.84
N VAL A 345 -19.10 1.91 -14.01
CA VAL A 345 -20.13 2.71 -14.69
C VAL A 345 -21.36 1.86 -15.02
N ALA A 346 -21.17 0.64 -15.51
CA ALA A 346 -22.27 -0.29 -15.77
C ALA A 346 -23.03 -0.61 -14.48
N GLN A 347 -22.32 -0.92 -13.39
CA GLN A 347 -22.94 -1.25 -12.09
C GLN A 347 -23.70 -0.08 -11.48
N LEU A 348 -23.15 1.13 -11.54
CA LEU A 348 -23.83 2.33 -11.05
C LEU A 348 -25.07 2.66 -11.88
N THR A 349 -24.99 2.49 -13.21
CA THR A 349 -26.12 2.71 -14.12
C THR A 349 -27.23 1.69 -13.84
N GLU A 350 -26.88 0.41 -13.71
CA GLU A 350 -27.83 -0.65 -13.35
C GLU A 350 -28.48 -0.38 -11.99
N ALA A 351 -27.69 -0.06 -10.96
CA ALA A 351 -28.20 0.23 -9.62
C ALA A 351 -29.14 1.44 -9.60
N SER A 352 -28.87 2.46 -10.41
CA SER A 352 -29.74 3.64 -10.53
C SER A 352 -31.13 3.29 -11.06
N SER A 353 -31.26 2.22 -11.85
CA SER A 353 -32.55 1.76 -12.37
C SER A 353 -33.50 1.22 -11.30
N PHE A 354 -32.99 0.92 -10.10
CA PHE A 354 -33.81 0.51 -8.96
C PHE A 354 -34.48 1.70 -8.25
N ILE A 355 -34.04 2.94 -8.51
CA ILE A 355 -34.63 4.15 -7.95
C ILE A 355 -35.91 4.45 -8.74
N ARG A 356 -37.06 4.22 -8.12
CA ARG A 356 -38.35 4.67 -8.66
C ARG A 356 -38.72 6.02 -8.03
N PRO A 357 -39.28 6.95 -8.82
CA PRO A 357 -39.67 8.28 -8.34
C PRO A 357 -40.74 8.25 -7.25
#